data_AF-Q56VT2-F1
#
_entry.id   AF-Q56VT2-F1
#
_cell.length_a   1.000
_cell.length_b   1.000
_cell.length_c   1.000
_cell.angle_alpha   90.00
_cell.angle_beta   90.00
_cell.angle_gamma   90.00
#
_symmetry.space_group_name_H-M   'P 1'
#
loop_
_entity.id
_entity.type
_entity.pdbx_description
1 polymer ?
#
loop_
_entity_poly.entity_id
_entity_poly.type
_entity_poly.pdbx_seq_one_letter_code
_entity_poly.pdbx_strand_id
1 'polypeptide(L)'
;GHYERFTHVVLTKYNNATSGKLYNTILEKERRGAYLGATVQIIPHFTNEIKRAIEKAADGADIILVEIGGTVGDIESLPFLEAIRQMSLELGKENSLFIHLTYVPYIKAAGELKTKPTQ
;
A
#
# COMPACT_ATOMS: atom_id res chain seq x y z
N GLY A 1 -1.11 16.26 -6.96
CA GLY A 1 -0.20 16.07 -8.12
C GLY A 1 -0.92 15.43 -9.29
N HIS A 2 -0.50 14.24 -9.73
CA HIS A 2 -1.13 13.51 -10.83
C HIS A 2 -2.61 13.22 -10.55
N TYR A 3 -2.90 12.59 -9.41
CA TYR A 3 -4.26 12.22 -9.02
C TYR A 3 -5.25 13.38 -9.11
N GLU A 4 -4.95 14.53 -8.47
CA GLU A 4 -5.82 15.71 -8.50
C GLU A 4 -6.10 16.22 -9.92
N ARG A 5 -5.12 16.14 -10.84
CA ARG A 5 -5.31 16.58 -12.23
C ARG A 5 -6.23 15.65 -13.03
N PHE A 6 -6.23 14.35 -12.71
CA PHE A 6 -7.00 13.36 -13.45
C PHE A 6 -8.36 13.04 -12.82
N THR A 7 -8.54 13.26 -11.52
CA THR A 7 -9.77 12.91 -10.80
C THR A 7 -10.51 14.11 -10.22
N HIS A 8 -9.93 15.31 -10.28
CA HIS A 8 -10.49 16.54 -9.68
C HIS A 8 -10.73 16.49 -8.17
N VAL A 9 -10.23 15.46 -7.48
CA VAL A 9 -10.31 15.37 -6.02
C VAL A 9 -9.34 16.35 -5.38
N VAL A 10 -9.65 16.81 -4.17
CA VAL A 10 -8.74 17.58 -3.33
C VAL A 10 -8.04 16.62 -2.38
N LEU A 11 -6.73 16.45 -2.53
CA LEU A 11 -5.97 15.56 -1.65
C LEU A 11 -5.53 16.27 -0.37
N THR A 12 -5.40 15.48 0.69
CA THR A 12 -4.93 15.93 2.00
C THR A 12 -3.63 15.23 2.39
N LYS A 13 -3.07 15.60 3.55
CA LYS A 13 -1.91 14.92 4.14
C LYS A 13 -2.14 13.43 4.47
N TYR A 14 -3.37 12.94 4.42
CA TYR A 14 -3.70 11.52 4.66
C TYR A 14 -3.58 10.66 3.40
N ASN A 15 -3.64 11.27 2.21
CA ASN A 15 -3.52 10.57 0.93
C ASN A 15 -2.05 10.24 0.56
N ASN A 16 -1.10 10.55 1.45
CA ASN A 16 0.27 10.10 1.36
C ASN A 16 0.71 9.50 2.71
N ALA A 17 1.01 8.21 2.68
CA ALA A 17 1.55 7.45 3.81
C ALA A 17 2.94 6.93 3.42
N THR A 18 3.93 7.24 4.25
CA THR A 18 5.30 6.75 4.09
C THR A 18 5.64 5.80 5.23
N SER A 19 6.56 4.86 4.99
CA SER A 19 7.02 3.94 6.03
C SER A 19 7.50 4.68 7.27
N GLY A 20 8.26 5.78 7.11
CA GLY A 20 8.72 6.60 8.23
C GLY A 20 7.59 7.17 9.08
N LYS A 21 6.52 7.68 8.45
CA LYS A 21 5.35 8.22 9.18
C LYS A 21 4.60 7.12 9.93
N LEU A 22 4.46 5.95 9.32
CA LEU A 22 3.81 4.78 9.92
C LEU A 22 4.63 4.24 11.11
N TYR A 23 5.95 4.05 10.93
CA TYR A 23 6.84 3.64 12.01
C TYR A 23 6.83 4.63 13.18
N ASN A 24 6.91 5.93 12.89
CA ASN A 24 6.86 6.94 13.94
C ASN A 24 5.54 6.87 14.73
N THR A 25 4.41 6.68 14.03
CA THR A 25 3.10 6.56 14.68
C THR A 25 3.02 5.36 15.62
N ILE A 26 3.59 4.22 15.21
CA ILE A 26 3.64 3.00 16.02
C ILE A 26 4.56 3.18 17.23
N LEU A 27 5.74 3.78 17.04
CA LEU A 27 6.68 4.08 18.13
C LEU A 27 6.05 5.03 19.17
N GLU A 28 5.31 6.05 18.72
CA GLU A 28 4.60 6.95 19.64
C GLU A 28 3.45 6.26 20.39
N LYS A 29 2.78 5.27 19.79
CA LYS A 29 1.76 4.46 20.46
C LYS A 29 2.40 3.53 21.50
N GLU A 30 3.53 2.92 21.15
CA GLU A 30 4.32 2.06 22.04
C GLU A 30 4.80 2.83 23.28
N ARG A 31 5.43 3.99 23.09
CA ARG A 31 5.93 4.82 24.20
C ARG A 31 4.85 5.33 25.14
N ARG A 32 3.60 5.42 24.68
CA ARG A 32 2.43 5.80 25.50
C ARG A 32 1.76 4.60 26.18
N GLY A 33 2.28 3.39 26.00
CA GLY A 33 1.74 2.17 26.59
C GLY A 33 0.49 1.62 25.88
N ALA A 34 0.20 2.05 24.63
CA ALA A 34 -1.00 1.61 23.91
C ALA A 34 -1.04 0.11 23.60
N TYR A 35 0.12 -0.57 23.63
CA TYR A 35 0.24 -2.01 23.44
C TYR A 35 0.37 -2.79 24.76
N LEU A 36 0.12 -2.14 25.92
CA LEU A 36 0.10 -2.78 27.25
C LEU A 36 1.38 -3.58 27.61
N GLY A 37 2.54 -3.13 27.12
CA GLY A 37 3.83 -3.80 27.33
C GLY A 37 4.08 -5.01 26.43
N ALA A 38 3.17 -5.32 25.49
CA ALA A 38 3.38 -6.37 24.50
C ALA A 38 4.41 -5.94 23.43
N THR A 39 5.10 -6.93 22.86
CA THR A 39 6.06 -6.71 21.77
C THR A 39 5.36 -6.20 20.52
N VAL A 40 5.84 -5.06 20.01
CA VAL A 40 5.40 -4.53 18.73
C VAL A 40 6.08 -5.28 17.58
N GLN A 41 5.30 -5.65 16.57
CA GLN A 41 5.69 -6.52 15.45
C GLN A 41 5.15 -5.98 14.13
N ILE A 42 5.75 -6.37 13.00
CA ILE A 42 5.25 -6.01 11.67
C ILE A 42 3.81 -6.48 11.47
N ILE A 43 3.55 -7.77 11.74
CA ILE A 43 2.20 -8.33 11.79
C ILE A 43 1.89 -8.58 13.27
N PRO A 44 0.76 -8.08 13.81
CA PRO A 44 -0.28 -7.31 13.12
C PRO A 44 -0.10 -5.79 13.20
N HIS A 45 0.85 -5.26 13.98
CA HIS A 45 0.84 -3.84 14.36
C HIS A 45 1.11 -2.89 13.19
N PHE A 46 2.11 -3.19 12.36
CA PHE A 46 2.46 -2.35 11.20
C PHE A 46 1.44 -2.51 10.08
N THR A 47 1.01 -3.74 9.78
CA THR A 47 -0.02 -3.99 8.78
C THR A 47 -1.33 -3.30 9.17
N ASN A 48 -1.78 -3.40 10.43
CA ASN A 48 -2.96 -2.69 10.91
C ASN A 48 -2.84 -1.16 10.81
N GLU A 49 -1.64 -0.60 11.00
CA GLU A 49 -1.46 0.84 10.83
C GLU A 49 -1.56 1.27 9.36
N ILE A 50 -1.06 0.45 8.43
CA ILE A 50 -1.25 0.67 6.99
C ILE A 50 -2.74 0.63 6.65
N LYS A 51 -3.47 -0.38 7.12
CA LYS A 51 -4.91 -0.53 6.89
C LYS A 51 -5.69 0.69 7.38
N ARG A 52 -5.42 1.14 8.62
CA ARG A 52 -6.02 2.35 9.19
C ARG A 52 -5.69 3.61 8.39
N ALA A 53 -4.48 3.71 7.82
CA ALA A 53 -4.11 4.85 6.99
C ALA A 53 -4.92 4.85 5.68
N ILE A 54 -5.14 3.68 5.07
CA ILE A 54 -5.97 3.53 3.86
C ILE A 54 -7.43 3.89 4.17
N GLU A 55 -8.02 3.30 5.23
CA GLU A 55 -9.39 3.59 5.66
C GLU A 55 -9.60 5.08 5.93
N LYS A 56 -8.66 5.72 6.63
CA LYS A 56 -8.72 7.15 6.91
C LYS A 56 -8.61 8.01 5.65
N ALA A 57 -7.86 7.57 4.65
CA ALA A 57 -7.76 8.29 3.37
C ALA A 57 -9.00 8.07 2.47
N ALA A 58 -9.78 7.03 2.73
CA ALA A 58 -10.99 6.67 2.00
C ALA A 58 -12.26 7.33 2.56
N ASP A 59 -12.19 8.03 3.69
CA ASP A 59 -13.36 8.59 4.37
C ASP A 59 -14.21 9.45 3.43
N GLY A 60 -15.49 9.08 3.29
CA GLY A 60 -16.46 9.75 2.41
C GLY A 60 -16.34 9.44 0.91
N ALA A 61 -15.47 8.51 0.49
CA ALA A 61 -15.35 8.09 -0.91
C ALA A 61 -16.00 6.73 -1.15
N ASP A 62 -16.66 6.55 -2.31
CA ASP A 62 -17.20 5.25 -2.72
C ASP A 62 -16.09 4.26 -3.10
N ILE A 63 -14.99 4.76 -3.66
CA ILE A 63 -13.85 3.98 -4.15
C ILE A 63 -12.56 4.68 -3.76
N ILE A 64 -11.60 3.92 -3.24
CA ILE A 64 -10.22 4.38 -3.03
C ILE A 64 -9.25 3.67 -3.99
N LEU A 65 -8.42 4.46 -4.67
CA LEU A 65 -7.28 3.96 -5.43
C LEU A 65 -6.03 4.01 -4.56
N VAL A 66 -5.47 2.84 -4.25
CA VAL A 66 -4.25 2.72 -3.43
C VAL A 66 -3.07 2.35 -4.33
N GLU A 67 -2.15 3.29 -4.52
CA GLU A 67 -0.85 3.02 -5.15
C GLU A 67 0.15 2.58 -4.07
N ILE A 68 0.74 1.40 -4.24
CA ILE A 68 1.87 0.94 -3.44
C ILE A 68 3.14 1.22 -4.24
N GLY A 69 3.98 2.12 -3.72
CA GLY A 69 5.28 2.39 -4.31
C GLY A 69 6.28 1.23 -4.11
N GLY A 70 7.34 1.23 -4.91
CA GLY A 70 8.36 0.18 -4.94
C GLY A 70 8.05 -0.92 -5.96
N THR A 71 8.89 -1.95 -6.01
CA THR A 71 8.70 -3.11 -6.89
C THR A 71 8.30 -4.32 -6.05
N VAL A 72 7.35 -5.11 -6.56
CA VAL A 72 7.02 -6.39 -5.90
C VAL A 72 8.27 -7.27 -5.87
N GLY A 73 8.60 -7.77 -4.68
CA GLY A 73 9.83 -8.52 -4.41
C GLY A 73 10.84 -7.75 -3.56
N ASP A 74 10.74 -6.42 -3.52
CA ASP A 74 11.55 -5.58 -2.64
C ASP A 74 11.09 -5.72 -1.17
N ILE A 75 12.04 -5.76 -0.24
CA ILE A 75 11.78 -6.00 1.20
C ILE A 75 10.87 -4.93 1.79
N GLU A 76 11.02 -3.69 1.32
CA GLU A 76 10.28 -2.52 1.78
C GLU A 76 8.78 -2.62 1.46
N SER A 77 8.42 -3.35 0.40
CA SER A 77 7.03 -3.49 -0.06
C SER A 77 6.25 -4.57 0.70
N LEU A 78 6.94 -5.53 1.31
CA LEU A 78 6.33 -6.72 1.93
C LEU A 78 5.22 -6.39 2.95
N PRO A 79 5.40 -5.42 3.88
CA PRO A 79 4.34 -5.09 4.83
C PRO A 79 3.10 -4.46 4.16
N PHE A 80 3.29 -3.69 3.09
CA PHE A 80 2.18 -3.09 2.35
C PHE A 80 1.39 -4.14 1.57
N LEU A 81 2.09 -5.07 0.91
CA LEU A 81 1.47 -6.20 0.21
C LEU A 81 0.67 -7.09 1.17
N GLU A 82 1.23 -7.38 2.36
CA GLU A 82 0.51 -8.16 3.37
C GLU A 82 -0.72 -7.41 3.91
N ALA A 83 -0.63 -6.08 4.12
CA ALA A 83 -1.75 -5.28 4.57
C ALA A 83 -2.92 -5.29 3.58
N ILE A 84 -2.67 -5.06 2.28
CA ILE A 84 -3.74 -5.09 1.27
C ILE A 84 -4.29 -6.51 1.06
N ARG A 85 -3.48 -7.55 1.25
CA ARG A 85 -3.93 -8.95 1.22
C ARG A 85 -4.90 -9.23 2.37
N GLN A 86 -4.58 -8.78 3.59
CA GLN A 86 -5.47 -8.88 4.75
C GLN A 86 -6.78 -8.08 4.52
N MET A 87 -6.69 -6.85 4.02
CA MET A 87 -7.88 -6.04 3.71
C MET A 87 -8.79 -6.70 2.66
N SER A 88 -8.23 -7.26 1.59
CA SER A 88 -9.03 -7.94 0.56
C SER A 88 -9.77 -9.16 1.12
N LEU A 89 -9.18 -9.89 2.07
CA LEU A 89 -9.88 -10.98 2.77
C LEU A 89 -11.00 -10.48 3.68
N GLU A 90 -10.79 -9.34 4.35
CA GLU A 90 -11.78 -8.75 5.26
C GLU A 90 -12.95 -8.07 4.54
N LEU A 91 -12.67 -7.40 3.41
CA LEU A 91 -13.67 -6.67 2.62
C LEU A 91 -14.39 -7.55 1.60
N GLY A 92 -13.83 -8.70 1.24
CA GLY A 92 -14.36 -9.58 0.20
C GLY A 92 -13.83 -9.24 -1.20
N LYS A 93 -13.95 -10.22 -2.10
CA LYS A 93 -13.44 -10.11 -3.49
C LYS A 93 -14.27 -9.15 -4.34
N GLU A 94 -15.52 -8.95 -3.98
CA GLU A 94 -16.48 -8.04 -4.61
C GLU A 94 -16.16 -6.57 -4.30
N ASN A 95 -15.46 -6.30 -3.20
CA ASN A 95 -15.06 -4.96 -2.76
C ASN A 95 -13.55 -4.72 -2.88
N SER A 96 -12.80 -5.60 -3.56
CA SER A 96 -11.34 -5.45 -3.73
C SER A 96 -10.87 -5.83 -5.14
N LEU A 97 -10.01 -4.99 -5.72
CA LEU A 97 -9.41 -5.20 -7.04
C LEU A 97 -7.90 -4.94 -6.97
N PHE A 98 -7.10 -5.87 -7.50
CA PHE A 98 -5.66 -5.72 -7.64
C PHE A 98 -5.28 -5.45 -9.09
N ILE A 99 -4.51 -4.39 -9.30
CA ILE A 99 -3.95 -4.02 -10.61
C ILE A 99 -2.43 -4.11 -10.48
N HIS A 100 -1.80 -5.01 -11.23
CA HIS A 100 -0.35 -5.19 -11.23
C HIS A 100 0.25 -4.62 -12.51
N LEU A 101 1.10 -3.60 -12.38
CA LEU A 101 1.81 -2.98 -13.49
C LEU A 101 3.11 -3.74 -13.76
N THR A 102 3.30 -4.19 -14.99
CA THR A 102 4.52 -4.88 -15.43
C THR A 102 5.18 -4.20 -16.62
N TYR A 103 6.48 -4.45 -16.80
CA TYR A 103 7.25 -3.94 -17.92
C TYR A 103 7.53 -5.05 -18.94
N VAL A 104 7.20 -4.78 -20.21
CA VAL A 104 7.45 -5.67 -21.34
C VAL A 104 8.54 -5.05 -22.21
N PRO A 105 9.82 -5.43 -22.02
CA PRO A 105 10.93 -4.82 -22.76
C PRO A 105 10.98 -5.27 -24.22
N TYR A 106 11.38 -4.34 -25.09
CA TYR A 106 11.80 -4.63 -26.46
C TYR A 106 13.30 -4.90 -26.52
N ILE A 107 13.70 -6.09 -26.98
CA ILE A 107 15.11 -6.48 -27.10
C ILE A 107 15.58 -6.25 -28.53
N LYS A 108 16.25 -5.12 -28.76
CA LYS A 108 16.71 -4.70 -30.09
C LYS A 108 17.56 -5.76 -30.81
N ALA A 109 18.40 -6.49 -30.09
CA ALA A 109 19.24 -7.54 -30.66
C ALA A 109 18.46 -8.75 -31.19
N ALA A 110 17.28 -9.02 -30.62
CA ALA A 110 16.40 -10.13 -31.03
C ALA A 110 15.23 -9.67 -31.92
N GLY A 111 14.98 -8.35 -32.00
CA GLY A 111 13.89 -7.78 -32.80
C GLY A 111 12.49 -8.06 -32.23
N GLU A 112 12.37 -8.39 -30.94
CA GLU A 112 11.10 -8.83 -30.34
C GLU A 112 10.85 -8.28 -28.94
N LEU A 113 9.57 -8.25 -28.56
CA LEU A 113 9.12 -8.00 -27.19
C LEU A 113 9.27 -9.26 -26.34
N LYS A 114 9.72 -9.11 -25.09
CA LYS A 114 9.88 -10.22 -24.15
C LYS A 114 8.88 -10.13 -23.01
N THR A 115 8.00 -11.12 -22.92
CA THR A 115 6.97 -11.21 -21.87
C THR A 115 7.48 -11.88 -20.59
N LYS A 116 8.68 -12.49 -20.61
CA LYS A 116 9.21 -13.26 -19.48
C LYS A 116 9.27 -12.48 -18.15
N PRO A 117 9.61 -11.18 -18.11
CA PRO A 117 9.59 -10.42 -16.85
C PRO A 117 8.19 -10.24 -16.22
N THR A 118 7.12 -10.42 -16.99
CA THR A 118 5.73 -10.33 -16.50
C THR A 118 5.19 -11.68 -16.01
N GLN A 119 5.74 -12.80 -16.50
CA GLN A 119 5.30 -14.16 -16.17
C GLN A 119 5.86 -14.61 -14.83
#